data_AF-A0A453LCV6-F1
#
_entry.id   AF-A0A453LCV6-F1
#
_cell.length_a   1.000
_cell.length_b   1.000
_cell.length_c   1.000
_cell.angle_alpha   90.00
_cell.angle_beta   90.00
_cell.angle_gamma   90.00
#
_symmetry.space_group_name_H-M   'P 1'
#
loop_
_entity.id
_entity.type
_entity.pdbx_description
1 polymer ?
#
loop_
_entity_poly.entity_id
_entity_poly.type
_entity_poly.pdbx_seq_one_letter_code
_entity_poly.pdbx_strand_id
1 'polypeptide(L)'
;MKDFRTVSYESDDILDTFQYEALRCQAHIGVSRTHKVLNHFTSHSPLLFRLTMSRKLRNILEKIDELVTEMNTFGLLKSVEPPQVPCRQTHSGLDEYAEIFGRDDDKEVVVKLLLDQQDNQRLRVLPIFGMGGLGKTTLAKMVYNDHRVQQHFHLSMWHCVSENFEATAERSW
;
A
#
# COMPACT_ATOMS: atom_id res chain seq x y z
N MET A 1 17.21 5.00 2.22
CA MET A 1 16.20 3.97 1.86
C MET A 1 16.80 2.76 1.14
N LYS A 2 17.66 2.94 0.12
CA LYS A 2 18.31 1.81 -0.57
C LYS A 2 19.18 1.00 0.39
N ASP A 3 19.93 1.67 1.25
CA ASP A 3 20.85 1.04 2.21
C ASP A 3 20.12 0.21 3.26
N PHE A 4 18.99 0.72 3.78
CA PHE A 4 18.11 -0.05 4.65
C PHE A 4 17.63 -1.34 3.99
N ARG A 5 17.14 -1.26 2.75
CA ARG A 5 16.69 -2.45 2.01
C ARG A 5 17.82 -3.46 1.81
N THR A 6 19.04 -3.00 1.54
CA THR A 6 20.23 -3.86 1.44
C THR A 6 20.50 -4.58 2.77
N VAL A 7 20.49 -3.85 3.89
CA VAL A 7 20.73 -4.43 5.22
C VAL A 7 19.61 -5.40 5.62
N SER A 8 18.36 -5.12 5.25
CA SER A 8 17.23 -6.04 5.44
C SER A 8 17.44 -7.37 4.70
N TYR A 9 17.79 -7.33 3.41
CA TYR A 9 18.04 -8.55 2.65
C TYR A 9 19.24 -9.34 3.20
N GLU A 10 20.33 -8.65 3.59
CA GLU A 10 21.48 -9.31 4.21
C GLU A 10 21.12 -9.97 5.55
N SER A 11 20.16 -9.38 6.28
CA SER A 11 19.65 -9.96 7.53
C SER A 11 18.81 -11.21 7.28
N ASP A 12 17.93 -11.16 6.29
CA ASP A 12 17.12 -12.30 5.86
C ASP A 12 18.02 -13.47 5.40
N ASP A 13 19.06 -13.19 4.62
CA ASP A 13 20.03 -14.21 4.17
C ASP A 13 20.72 -14.91 5.36
N ILE A 14 21.03 -14.18 6.44
CA ILE A 14 21.60 -14.76 7.66
C ILE A 14 20.59 -15.66 8.36
N LEU A 15 19.33 -15.23 8.49
CA LEU A 15 18.26 -16.00 9.11
C LEU A 15 17.97 -17.29 8.34
N ASP A 16 17.92 -17.22 7.01
CA ASP A 16 17.79 -18.37 6.13
C ASP A 16 18.94 -19.36 6.32
N THR A 17 20.16 -18.85 6.49
CA THR A 17 21.31 -19.70 6.75
C THR A 17 21.22 -20.42 8.10
N PHE A 18 20.70 -19.76 9.14
CA PHE A 18 20.40 -20.42 10.42
C PHE A 18 19.30 -21.47 10.29
N GLN A 19 18.22 -21.16 9.58
CA GLN A 19 17.13 -22.10 9.33
C GLN A 19 17.63 -23.34 8.58
N TYR A 20 18.45 -23.15 7.55
CA TYR A 20 19.10 -24.23 6.82
C TYR A 20 19.97 -25.10 7.74
N GLU A 21 20.77 -24.49 8.61
CA GLU A 21 21.63 -25.25 9.54
C GLU A 21 20.81 -26.04 10.57
N ALA A 22 19.73 -25.46 11.10
CA ALA A 22 18.82 -26.14 12.01
C ALA A 22 18.17 -27.38 11.36
N LEU A 23 17.64 -27.23 10.13
CA LEU A 23 17.04 -28.34 9.37
C LEU A 23 18.06 -29.42 9.05
N ARG A 24 19.28 -29.03 8.66
CA ARG A 24 20.36 -29.97 8.40
C ARG A 24 20.75 -30.74 9.66
N CYS A 25 20.88 -30.06 10.80
CA CYS A 25 21.14 -30.71 12.09
C CYS A 25 20.08 -31.76 12.40
N GLN A 26 18.79 -31.42 12.21
CA GLN A 26 17.67 -32.33 12.43
C GLN A 26 17.73 -33.58 11.52
N ALA A 27 18.04 -33.40 10.23
CA ALA A 27 18.17 -34.50 9.29
C ALA A 27 19.29 -35.51 9.65
N HIS A 28 20.34 -35.06 10.34
CA HIS A 28 21.46 -35.91 10.74
C HIS A 28 21.30 -36.61 12.10
N ILE A 29 20.19 -36.39 12.83
CA ILE A 29 19.95 -37.00 14.16
C ILE A 29 19.81 -38.55 14.09
N GLY A 30 19.58 -39.14 12.90
CA GLY A 30 19.40 -40.59 12.71
C GLY A 30 20.57 -41.37 12.06
N VAL A 31 21.70 -40.72 11.71
CA VAL A 31 22.80 -41.38 10.96
C VAL A 31 23.90 -41.88 11.91
N SER A 32 24.37 -43.12 11.69
CA SER A 32 25.30 -43.89 12.55
C SER A 32 26.50 -43.13 13.13
N ARG A 33 27.00 -43.62 14.28
CA ARG A 33 28.09 -43.09 15.13
C ARG A 33 29.40 -42.76 14.36
N THR A 34 29.60 -43.36 13.19
CA THR A 34 30.79 -43.19 12.34
C THR A 34 30.80 -41.89 11.52
N HIS A 35 29.64 -41.28 11.22
CA HIS A 35 29.58 -40.00 10.48
C HIS A 35 29.78 -38.75 11.37
N LYS A 36 29.67 -38.88 12.69
CA LYS A 36 29.78 -37.75 13.63
C LYS A 36 31.19 -37.16 13.69
N VAL A 37 32.21 -37.96 13.43
CA VAL A 37 33.62 -37.55 13.55
C VAL A 37 34.12 -36.81 12.29
N LEU A 38 33.56 -37.14 11.12
CA LEU A 38 33.95 -36.51 9.84
C LEU A 38 33.38 -35.09 9.67
N ASN A 39 32.27 -34.78 10.35
CA ASN A 39 31.65 -33.44 10.34
C ASN A 39 32.45 -32.37 11.12
N HIS A 40 33.51 -32.75 11.83
CA HIS A 40 34.36 -31.79 12.57
C HIS A 40 35.47 -31.16 11.71
N PHE A 41 35.79 -31.77 10.56
CA PHE A 41 36.93 -31.38 9.70
C PHE A 41 36.50 -30.76 8.35
N THR A 42 35.21 -30.50 8.15
CA THR A 42 34.68 -29.80 6.97
C THR A 42 34.24 -28.38 7.30
N SER A 43 33.92 -27.56 6.29
CA SER A 43 33.40 -26.16 6.39
C SER A 43 32.12 -26.00 7.22
N HIS A 44 31.64 -27.08 7.84
CA HIS A 44 30.38 -27.18 8.54
C HIS A 44 30.51 -27.75 9.95
N SER A 45 31.65 -27.51 10.62
CA SER A 45 31.74 -27.80 12.04
C SER A 45 30.81 -26.83 12.82
N PRO A 46 30.04 -27.31 13.81
CA PRO A 46 29.09 -26.47 14.54
C PRO A 46 29.75 -25.26 15.22
N LEU A 47 30.99 -25.41 15.69
CA LEU A 47 31.75 -24.33 16.30
C LEU A 47 32.15 -23.25 15.30
N LEU A 48 32.66 -23.64 14.12
CA LEU A 48 33.02 -22.68 13.07
C LEU A 48 31.78 -22.01 12.48
N PHE A 49 30.68 -22.74 12.34
CA PHE A 49 29.40 -22.19 11.90
C PHE A 49 28.92 -21.09 12.85
N ARG A 50 28.81 -21.41 14.15
CA ARG A 50 28.39 -20.44 15.18
C ARG A 50 29.28 -19.20 15.18
N LEU A 51 30.60 -19.39 15.19
CA LEU A 51 31.55 -18.28 15.24
C LEU A 51 31.49 -17.42 13.97
N THR A 52 31.37 -18.02 12.79
CA THR A 52 31.18 -17.30 11.53
C THR A 52 29.88 -16.51 11.53
N MET A 53 28.78 -17.14 11.96
CA MET A 53 27.48 -16.51 11.91
C MET A 53 27.31 -15.41 12.95
N SER A 54 27.87 -15.57 14.16
CA SER A 54 27.92 -14.50 15.16
C SER A 54 28.68 -13.27 14.68
N ARG A 55 29.75 -13.45 13.88
CA ARG A 55 30.48 -12.32 13.26
C ARG A 55 29.61 -11.62 12.22
N LYS A 56 28.95 -12.37 11.34
CA LYS A 56 28.05 -11.81 10.34
C LYS A 56 26.89 -11.04 10.99
N LEU A 57 26.27 -11.61 12.01
CA LEU A 57 25.19 -10.96 12.76
C LEU A 57 25.66 -9.65 13.41
N ARG A 58 26.85 -9.64 14.01
CA ARG A 58 27.43 -8.42 14.59
C ARG A 58 27.64 -7.34 13.52
N ASN A 59 28.18 -7.69 12.36
CA ASN A 59 28.38 -6.72 11.28
C ASN A 59 27.06 -6.11 10.80
N ILE A 60 25.97 -6.88 10.77
CA ILE A 60 24.63 -6.35 10.45
C ILE A 60 24.15 -5.39 11.53
N LEU A 61 24.30 -5.75 12.82
CA LEU A 61 23.91 -4.87 13.91
C LEU A 61 24.66 -3.53 13.87
N GLU A 62 25.95 -3.55 13.53
CA GLU A 62 26.75 -2.33 13.33
C GLU A 62 26.18 -1.48 12.17
N LYS A 63 25.86 -2.09 11.02
CA LYS A 63 25.23 -1.37 9.88
C LYS A 63 23.86 -0.79 10.25
N ILE A 64 23.05 -1.49 11.04
CA ILE A 64 21.76 -0.98 11.51
C ILE A 64 21.97 0.23 12.44
N ASP A 65 22.93 0.17 13.34
CA ASP A 65 23.24 1.27 14.28
C ASP A 65 23.72 2.52 13.53
N GLU A 66 24.56 2.35 12.51
CA GLU A 66 24.97 3.42 11.59
C GLU A 66 23.75 4.06 10.89
N LEU A 67 22.85 3.25 10.34
CA LEU A 67 21.64 3.72 9.68
C LEU A 67 20.70 4.46 10.64
N VAL A 68 20.54 3.97 11.87
CA VAL A 68 19.71 4.64 12.90
C VAL A 68 20.32 5.97 13.29
N THR A 69 21.65 6.02 13.46
CA THR A 69 22.38 7.26 13.77
C THR A 69 22.21 8.28 12.64
N GLU A 70 22.35 7.86 11.38
CA GLU A 70 22.09 8.70 10.20
C GLU A 70 20.63 9.15 10.12
N MET A 71 19.68 8.25 10.37
CA MET A 71 18.25 8.56 10.37
C MET A 71 17.89 9.61 11.43
N ASN A 72 18.55 9.55 12.59
CA ASN A 72 18.41 10.51 13.67
C ASN A 72 19.04 11.86 13.35
N THR A 73 20.22 11.89 12.73
CA THR A 73 20.88 13.16 12.34
C THR A 73 20.05 13.93 11.31
N PHE A 74 19.37 13.23 10.41
CA PHE A 74 18.43 13.84 9.44
C PHE A 74 17.01 14.07 9.98
N GLY A 75 16.74 13.73 11.25
CA GLY A 75 15.43 13.99 11.88
C GLY A 75 14.27 13.17 11.32
N LEU A 76 14.54 12.02 10.67
CA LEU A 76 13.53 11.17 10.03
C LEU A 76 12.64 10.42 11.03
N LEU A 77 13.07 10.30 12.30
CA LEU A 77 12.26 9.73 13.39
C LEU A 77 11.25 10.71 13.99
N LYS A 78 11.22 11.98 13.54
CA LYS A 78 10.07 12.82 13.85
C LYS A 78 8.88 12.19 13.14
N SER A 79 8.06 11.49 13.91
CA SER A 79 6.65 11.27 13.60
C SER A 79 6.01 12.65 13.48
N VAL A 80 6.25 13.30 12.34
CA VAL A 80 5.33 14.25 11.78
C VAL A 80 4.12 13.38 11.53
N GLU A 81 3.17 13.48 12.47
CA GLU A 81 1.78 13.12 12.27
C GLU A 81 1.50 13.37 10.78
N PRO A 82 1.21 12.31 9.99
CA PRO A 82 1.19 12.43 8.54
C PRO A 82 0.39 13.68 8.25
N PRO A 83 0.95 14.69 7.54
CA PRO A 83 0.25 15.96 7.33
C PRO A 83 -1.13 15.53 6.93
N GLN A 84 -2.16 15.86 7.72
CA GLN A 84 -3.51 15.40 7.44
C GLN A 84 -3.73 15.80 6.00
N VAL A 85 -3.63 14.83 5.09
CA VAL A 85 -3.43 15.15 3.68
C VAL A 85 -4.74 15.84 3.35
N PRO A 86 -4.78 17.18 3.21
CA PRO A 86 -6.05 17.86 3.15
C PRO A 86 -6.67 17.27 1.91
N CYS A 87 -7.79 16.55 2.10
CA CYS A 87 -8.42 15.66 1.12
C CYS A 87 -8.10 16.22 -0.25
N ARG A 88 -7.13 15.59 -0.95
CA ARG A 88 -6.40 16.17 -2.09
C ARG A 88 -7.43 16.93 -2.92
N GLN A 89 -7.49 18.26 -2.79
CA GLN A 89 -8.74 18.99 -3.06
C GLN A 89 -9.14 18.81 -4.53
N THR A 90 -9.91 17.77 -4.82
CA THR A 90 -10.72 17.63 -6.03
C THR A 90 -11.99 18.46 -5.91
N HIS A 91 -12.06 19.30 -4.87
CA HIS A 91 -12.82 20.52 -4.84
C HIS A 91 -12.15 21.62 -5.69
N SER A 92 -11.63 21.29 -6.88
CA SER A 92 -11.87 22.24 -7.95
C SER A 92 -13.38 22.25 -8.07
N GLY A 93 -14.03 23.31 -7.60
CA GLY A 93 -15.34 23.64 -8.16
C GLY A 93 -15.12 23.51 -9.65
N LEU A 94 -15.77 22.53 -10.28
CA LEU A 94 -15.93 22.66 -11.71
C LEU A 94 -16.80 23.90 -11.76
N ASP A 95 -16.17 25.03 -12.06
CA ASP A 95 -16.90 26.28 -12.19
C ASP A 95 -18.06 25.95 -13.10
N GLU A 96 -19.27 26.37 -12.74
CA GLU A 96 -20.48 26.02 -13.48
C GLU A 96 -20.34 26.41 -14.97
N TYR A 97 -19.37 27.29 -15.25
CA TYR A 97 -18.95 27.85 -16.52
C TYR A 97 -17.71 27.21 -17.18
N ALA A 98 -17.10 26.17 -16.60
CA ALA A 98 -15.94 25.51 -17.20
C ALA A 98 -16.38 24.67 -18.42
N GLU A 99 -16.02 25.14 -19.62
CA GLU A 99 -16.38 24.47 -20.87
C GLU A 99 -15.59 23.17 -21.04
N ILE A 100 -16.29 22.03 -21.03
CA ILE A 100 -15.70 20.70 -21.21
C ILE A 100 -16.11 20.17 -22.58
N PHE A 101 -15.12 19.86 -23.41
CA PHE A 101 -15.34 19.36 -24.76
C PHE A 101 -15.09 17.86 -24.89
N GLY A 102 -15.80 17.21 -25.82
CA GLY A 102 -15.51 15.84 -26.26
C GLY A 102 -15.99 14.74 -25.31
N ARG A 103 -16.83 15.07 -24.32
CA ARG A 103 -17.42 14.09 -23.38
C ARG A 103 -18.94 14.07 -23.39
N ASP A 104 -19.57 14.67 -24.40
CA ASP A 104 -21.03 14.74 -24.47
C ASP A 104 -21.66 13.37 -24.66
N ASP A 105 -21.07 12.51 -25.48
CA ASP A 105 -21.55 11.14 -25.69
C ASP A 105 -21.44 10.31 -24.39
N ASP A 106 -20.29 10.38 -23.71
CA ASP A 106 -20.08 9.71 -22.43
C ASP A 106 -21.09 10.19 -21.38
N LYS A 107 -21.32 11.51 -21.30
CA LYS A 107 -22.29 12.13 -20.40
C LYS A 107 -23.70 11.62 -20.71
N GLU A 108 -24.09 11.58 -21.98
CA GLU A 108 -25.43 11.15 -22.39
C GLU A 108 -25.72 9.69 -22.05
N VAL A 109 -24.74 8.80 -22.25
CA VAL A 109 -24.85 7.39 -21.85
C VAL A 109 -25.10 7.28 -20.34
N VAL A 110 -24.33 8.02 -19.52
CA VAL A 110 -24.47 7.97 -18.06
C VAL A 110 -25.80 8.57 -17.61
N VAL A 111 -26.22 9.71 -18.15
CA VAL A 111 -27.51 10.34 -17.82
C VAL A 111 -28.67 9.40 -18.17
N LYS A 112 -28.63 8.77 -19.34
CA LYS A 112 -29.66 7.79 -19.74
C LYS A 112 -29.74 6.62 -18.77
N LEU A 113 -28.60 6.06 -18.36
CA LEU A 113 -28.55 4.96 -17.38
C LEU A 113 -29.09 5.37 -16.00
N LEU A 114 -28.83 6.62 -15.58
CA LEU A 114 -29.33 7.15 -14.31
C LEU A 114 -30.84 7.40 -14.31
N LEU A 115 -31.38 7.87 -15.44
CA LEU A 115 -32.79 8.26 -15.56
C LEU A 115 -33.71 7.12 -16.05
N ASP A 116 -33.16 6.01 -16.53
CA ASP A 116 -33.96 4.88 -17.00
C ASP A 116 -34.78 4.28 -15.84
N GLN A 117 -36.11 4.25 -15.95
CA GLN A 117 -36.99 3.81 -14.86
C GLN A 117 -37.35 2.32 -14.93
N GLN A 118 -36.76 1.53 -15.85
CA GLN A 118 -37.19 0.15 -16.06
C GLN A 118 -36.94 -0.80 -14.88
N ASP A 119 -35.98 -0.52 -14.00
CA ASP A 119 -35.69 -1.38 -12.86
C ASP A 119 -36.39 -0.91 -11.58
N ASN A 120 -37.27 -1.78 -11.04
CA ASN A 120 -37.94 -1.68 -9.74
C ASN A 120 -36.99 -1.88 -8.54
N GLN A 121 -35.71 -1.54 -8.72
CA GLN A 121 -34.67 -1.65 -7.68
C GLN A 121 -34.70 -0.43 -6.77
N ARG A 122 -34.66 -0.67 -5.46
CA ARG A 122 -34.64 0.39 -4.42
C ARG A 122 -33.31 1.16 -4.36
N LEU A 123 -32.22 0.61 -4.90
CA LEU A 123 -30.88 1.21 -4.89
C LEU A 123 -30.16 0.88 -6.19
N ARG A 124 -29.54 1.88 -6.81
CA ARG A 124 -28.67 1.70 -7.97
C ARG A 124 -27.33 2.37 -7.74
N VAL A 125 -26.27 1.70 -8.19
CA VAL A 125 -24.89 2.19 -8.09
C VAL A 125 -24.28 2.13 -9.48
N LEU A 126 -23.74 3.26 -9.94
CA LEU A 126 -23.10 3.38 -11.25
C LEU A 126 -21.62 3.74 -11.08
N PRO A 127 -20.72 2.75 -11.08
CA PRO A 127 -19.32 3.02 -10.84
C PRO A 127 -18.58 3.46 -12.12
N ILE A 128 -17.70 4.46 -11.99
CA ILE A 128 -16.85 4.96 -13.08
C ILE A 128 -15.39 4.59 -12.79
N PHE A 129 -14.82 3.67 -13.57
CA PHE A 129 -13.45 3.19 -13.40
C PHE A 129 -12.53 3.63 -14.54
N GLY A 130 -11.22 3.58 -14.30
CA GLY A 130 -10.19 3.92 -15.28
C GLY A 130 -8.92 4.47 -14.64
N MET A 131 -7.87 4.62 -15.43
CA MET A 131 -6.58 5.17 -14.98
C MET A 131 -6.72 6.59 -14.39
N GLY A 132 -5.77 6.97 -13.54
CA GLY A 132 -5.65 8.34 -13.03
C GLY A 132 -5.52 9.36 -14.17
N GLY A 133 -6.08 10.56 -14.00
CA GLY A 133 -6.00 11.64 -14.99
C GLY A 133 -6.98 11.58 -16.17
N LEU A 134 -7.75 10.49 -16.33
CA LEU A 134 -8.73 10.34 -17.44
C LEU A 134 -9.99 11.23 -17.32
N GLY A 135 -10.09 12.11 -16.32
CA GLY A 135 -11.26 12.97 -16.13
C GLY A 135 -12.52 12.24 -15.64
N LYS A 136 -12.38 11.12 -14.90
CA LYS A 136 -13.52 10.39 -14.32
C LYS A 136 -14.39 11.27 -13.42
N THR A 137 -13.76 12.01 -12.51
CA THR A 137 -14.42 12.97 -11.62
C THR A 137 -15.07 14.11 -12.42
N THR A 138 -14.44 14.53 -13.53
CA THR A 138 -14.99 15.54 -14.44
C THR A 138 -16.30 15.05 -15.07
N LEU A 139 -16.32 13.83 -15.61
CA LEU A 139 -17.53 13.22 -16.18
C LEU A 139 -18.64 13.10 -15.13
N ALA A 140 -18.32 12.62 -13.92
CA ALA A 140 -19.29 12.52 -12.83
C ALA A 140 -19.88 13.89 -12.45
N LYS A 141 -19.07 14.95 -12.44
CA LYS A 141 -19.55 16.33 -12.21
C LYS A 141 -20.43 16.85 -13.34
N MET A 142 -20.09 16.57 -14.61
CA MET A 142 -20.94 16.95 -15.76
C MET A 142 -22.33 16.33 -15.66
N VAL A 143 -22.40 15.08 -15.22
CA VAL A 143 -23.67 14.36 -15.02
C VAL A 143 -24.42 14.90 -13.81
N TYR A 144 -23.73 15.13 -12.68
CA TYR A 144 -24.33 15.71 -11.47
C TYR A 144 -24.95 17.09 -11.71
N ASN A 145 -24.32 17.90 -12.57
CA ASN A 145 -24.79 19.23 -12.96
C ASN A 145 -25.77 19.22 -14.16
N ASP A 146 -26.09 18.07 -14.75
CA ASP A 146 -27.06 18.00 -15.86
C ASP A 146 -28.47 18.34 -15.33
N HIS A 147 -29.13 19.31 -15.95
CA HIS A 147 -30.46 19.77 -15.55
C HIS A 147 -31.50 18.64 -15.45
N ARG A 148 -31.42 17.61 -16.30
CA ARG A 148 -32.34 16.46 -16.27
C ARG A 148 -32.12 15.61 -15.02
N VAL A 149 -30.87 15.47 -14.59
CA VAL A 149 -30.49 14.75 -13.37
C VAL A 149 -30.94 15.54 -12.15
N GLN A 150 -30.69 16.86 -12.12
CA GLN A 150 -31.13 17.72 -11.01
C GLN A 150 -32.66 17.77 -10.85
N GLN A 151 -33.42 17.71 -11.95
CA GLN A 151 -34.88 17.67 -11.89
C GLN A 151 -35.43 16.30 -11.46
N HIS A 152 -34.69 15.22 -11.74
CA HIS A 152 -35.12 13.87 -11.41
C HIS A 152 -34.91 13.54 -9.92
N PHE A 153 -33.78 13.98 -9.34
CA PHE A 153 -33.44 13.73 -7.95
C PHE A 153 -33.76 14.92 -7.05
N HIS A 154 -34.72 14.74 -6.12
CA HIS A 154 -35.10 15.78 -5.16
C HIS A 154 -33.96 16.17 -4.21
N LEU A 155 -33.05 15.23 -3.94
CA LEU A 155 -31.88 15.42 -3.09
C LEU A 155 -30.67 14.86 -3.81
N SER A 156 -29.60 15.66 -3.85
CA SER A 156 -28.33 15.29 -4.43
C SER A 156 -27.21 15.76 -3.52
N MET A 157 -26.16 14.95 -3.36
CA MET A 157 -25.00 15.30 -2.55
C MET A 157 -23.74 14.92 -3.32
N TRP A 158 -22.72 15.79 -3.23
CA TRP A 158 -21.38 15.53 -3.73
C TRP A 158 -20.42 15.40 -2.56
N HIS A 159 -19.70 14.29 -2.47
CA HIS A 159 -18.74 14.04 -1.40
C HIS A 159 -17.44 13.46 -1.94
N CYS A 160 -16.32 13.83 -1.32
CA CYS A 160 -14.98 13.37 -1.70
C CYS A 160 -14.35 12.63 -0.53
N VAL A 161 -14.19 11.32 -0.68
CA VAL A 161 -13.52 10.46 0.31
C VAL A 161 -12.06 10.30 -0.08
N SER A 162 -11.14 10.53 0.87
CA SER A 162 -9.70 10.33 0.68
C SER A 162 -9.21 9.09 1.42
N GLU A 163 -7.98 8.63 1.13
CA GLU A 163 -7.40 7.43 1.75
C GLU A 163 -7.35 7.48 3.29
N ASN A 164 -7.23 8.68 3.87
CA ASN A 164 -7.23 8.89 5.32
C ASN A 164 -8.64 9.22 5.85
N PHE A 165 -9.65 8.43 5.48
CA PHE A 165 -11.02 8.64 5.93
C PHE A 165 -11.30 7.93 7.27
N GLU A 166 -11.71 8.70 8.29
CA GLU A 166 -12.26 8.16 9.53
C GLU A 166 -13.79 8.10 9.45
N ALA A 167 -14.34 6.88 9.46
CA ALA A 167 -15.78 6.63 9.27
C ALA A 167 -16.69 7.11 10.42
N THR A 168 -16.13 7.70 11.48
CA THR A 168 -16.86 8.07 12.71
C THR A 168 -17.42 9.49 12.73
N ALA A 169 -17.18 10.31 11.71
CA ALA A 169 -17.63 11.70 11.67
C ALA A 169 -19.09 11.92 11.17
N GLU A 170 -19.80 10.89 10.73
CA GLU A 170 -21.14 11.01 10.11
C GLU A 170 -22.33 10.81 11.09
N ARG A 171 -22.14 10.91 12.41
CA ARG A 171 -23.24 10.76 13.40
C ARG A 171 -23.95 12.06 13.80
N SER A 172 -23.82 13.12 13.01
CA SER A 172 -24.48 14.40 13.28
C SER A 172 -25.17 14.95 12.03
N TRP A 173 -26.26 14.31 11.63
CA TRP A 173 -27.37 14.92 10.88
C TRP A 173 -28.68 14.33 11.39
#